data_AF-A0A3A0DZG7-F1
#
_entry.id   AF-A0A3A0DZG7-F1
#
_cell.length_a   1.000
_cell.length_b   1.000
_cell.length_c   1.000
_cell.angle_alpha   90.00
_cell.angle_beta   90.00
_cell.angle_gamma   90.00
#
_symmetry.space_group_name_H-M   'P 1'
#
loop_
_entity.id
_entity.type
_entity.pdbx_description
1 polymer ?
#
loop_
_entity_poly.entity_id
_entity_poly.type
_entity_poly.pdbx_seq_one_letter_code
_entity_poly.pdbx_strand_id
1 'polypeptide(L)'
;MAEFEWNPDIHAELLWNARLSEGLSRAKAAEQLKVSPLTVFNWENKKSSPQAANLKAIVSVFGEEAFNPETAQQPDGEGNLSLATWVFQKRSDNGWSRRQLANLSDVSQMTIWNIESGRTLNPQASTIERLENAFKEQVPEDLSADITDAADLEVADIGPFTEFDPHDEKDLPTVPGIYVFYDISDRAVYVGKAEIIAKRIRDPHTGHWDKFWYRPPIVQSGAYVRIDDETLRGQIEAVMIKFMKSNAVINKQGVIR
;
A
#
# COMPACT_ATOMS: atom_id res chain seq x y z
N MET A 1 -28.08 7.80 -25.39
CA MET A 1 -27.28 7.63 -24.16
C MET A 1 -27.93 8.51 -23.12
N ALA A 2 -28.39 7.94 -22.01
CA ALA A 2 -28.85 8.75 -20.89
C ALA A 2 -27.70 9.65 -20.44
N GLU A 3 -28.00 10.88 -20.05
CA GLU A 3 -26.98 11.83 -19.61
C GLU A 3 -26.49 11.37 -18.24
N PHE A 4 -25.32 10.73 -18.18
CA PHE A 4 -24.72 10.28 -16.92
C PHE A 4 -24.42 11.49 -16.04
N GLU A 5 -25.22 11.66 -14.98
CA GLU A 5 -25.13 12.79 -14.06
C GLU A 5 -24.38 12.39 -12.78
N TRP A 6 -23.31 13.11 -12.48
CA TRP A 6 -22.50 12.84 -11.31
C TRP A 6 -23.12 13.38 -10.02
N ASN A 7 -23.65 12.47 -9.21
CA ASN A 7 -23.91 12.67 -7.78
C ASN A 7 -22.66 12.33 -6.93
N PRO A 8 -22.00 13.30 -6.27
CA PRO A 8 -20.82 13.04 -5.43
C PRO A 8 -21.06 12.10 -4.26
N ASP A 9 -22.28 12.04 -3.73
CA ASP A 9 -22.57 11.20 -2.58
C ASP A 9 -22.61 9.71 -2.90
N ILE A 10 -22.82 9.38 -4.17
CA ILE A 10 -22.91 8.00 -4.67
C ILE A 10 -21.67 7.68 -5.52
N HIS A 11 -21.42 8.48 -6.55
CA HIS A 11 -20.43 8.14 -7.57
C HIS A 11 -18.98 8.33 -7.13
N ALA A 12 -18.72 9.11 -6.08
CA ALA A 12 -17.36 9.23 -5.53
C ALA A 12 -16.87 7.89 -4.98
N GLU A 13 -17.75 7.16 -4.31
CA GLU A 13 -17.48 5.82 -3.78
C GLU A 13 -17.41 4.79 -4.91
N LEU A 14 -18.33 4.87 -5.88
CA LEU A 14 -18.30 4.00 -7.06
C LEU A 14 -17.01 4.18 -7.89
N LEU A 15 -16.52 5.41 -8.06
CA LEU A 15 -15.24 5.67 -8.72
C LEU A 15 -14.06 5.10 -7.94
N TRP A 16 -14.10 5.22 -6.62
CA TRP A 16 -13.06 4.64 -5.76
C TRP A 16 -13.06 3.11 -5.85
N ASN A 17 -14.23 2.48 -5.79
CA ASN A 17 -14.42 1.03 -5.93
C ASN A 17 -13.96 0.54 -7.30
N ALA A 18 -14.43 1.16 -8.38
CA ALA A 18 -14.05 0.81 -9.74
C ALA A 18 -12.54 0.95 -9.99
N ARG A 19 -11.90 1.96 -9.36
CA ARG A 19 -10.45 2.09 -9.42
C ARG A 19 -9.75 0.93 -8.71
N LEU A 20 -10.24 0.52 -7.56
CA LEU A 20 -9.63 -0.53 -6.75
C LEU A 20 -9.87 -1.93 -7.34
N SER A 21 -11.05 -2.20 -7.92
CA SER A 21 -11.33 -3.47 -8.59
C SER A 21 -10.41 -3.71 -9.79
N GLU A 22 -9.97 -2.63 -10.44
CA GLU A 22 -8.97 -2.67 -11.52
C GLU A 22 -7.50 -2.68 -11.01
N GLY A 23 -7.28 -2.75 -9.69
CA GLY A 23 -5.95 -2.73 -9.08
C GLY A 23 -5.17 -1.42 -9.32
N LEU A 24 -5.86 -0.32 -9.66
CA LEU A 24 -5.20 0.92 -10.05
C LEU A 24 -4.90 1.80 -8.83
N SER A 25 -3.67 2.29 -8.73
CA SER A 25 -3.37 3.41 -7.84
C SER A 25 -4.02 4.70 -8.39
N ARG A 26 -4.22 5.72 -7.54
CA ARG A 26 -4.73 7.02 -8.00
C ARG A 26 -3.86 7.65 -9.09
N ALA A 27 -2.55 7.42 -9.05
CA ALA A 27 -1.62 7.91 -10.05
C ALA A 27 -1.86 7.22 -11.41
N LYS A 28 -1.99 5.88 -11.42
CA LYS A 28 -2.28 5.12 -12.65
C LYS A 28 -3.67 5.45 -13.21
N ALA A 29 -4.68 5.57 -12.35
CA ALA A 29 -6.02 5.99 -12.77
C ALA A 29 -6.00 7.41 -13.36
N ALA A 30 -5.27 8.34 -12.74
CA ALA A 30 -5.13 9.70 -13.26
C ALA A 30 -4.42 9.75 -14.61
N GLU A 31 -3.41 8.90 -14.83
CA GLU A 31 -2.75 8.74 -16.13
C GLU A 31 -3.73 8.26 -17.21
N GLN A 32 -4.52 7.21 -16.91
CA GLN A 32 -5.54 6.70 -17.84
C GLN A 32 -6.63 7.74 -18.14
N LEU A 33 -7.06 8.49 -17.12
CA LEU A 33 -8.07 9.54 -17.23
C LEU A 33 -7.52 10.88 -17.77
N LYS A 34 -6.20 10.97 -17.99
CA LYS A 34 -5.49 12.19 -18.42
C LYS A 34 -5.78 13.40 -17.52
N VAL A 35 -5.83 13.19 -16.21
CA VAL A 35 -5.98 14.24 -15.19
C VAL A 35 -4.86 14.17 -14.17
N SER A 36 -4.84 15.09 -13.20
CA SER A 36 -3.88 15.01 -12.10
C SER A 36 -4.31 13.97 -11.05
N PRO A 37 -3.38 13.31 -10.33
CA PRO A 37 -3.73 12.43 -9.21
C PRO A 37 -4.55 13.14 -8.12
N LEU A 38 -4.32 14.45 -7.92
CA LEU A 38 -5.09 15.27 -6.99
C LEU A 38 -6.54 15.45 -7.44
N THR A 39 -6.78 15.47 -8.75
CA THR A 39 -8.13 15.54 -9.32
C THR A 39 -8.94 14.30 -8.98
N VAL A 40 -8.37 13.10 -9.19
CA VAL A 40 -9.00 11.82 -8.82
C VAL A 40 -9.26 11.77 -7.32
N PHE A 41 -8.28 12.15 -6.51
CA PHE A 41 -8.45 12.25 -5.05
C PHE A 41 -9.62 13.15 -4.66
N ASN A 42 -9.76 14.32 -5.27
CA ASN A 42 -10.84 15.26 -4.94
C ASN A 42 -12.21 14.71 -5.34
N TRP A 43 -12.31 13.99 -6.46
CA TRP A 43 -13.55 13.32 -6.87
C TRP A 43 -13.96 12.22 -5.89
N GLU A 44 -13.04 11.32 -5.54
CA GLU A 44 -13.29 10.23 -4.58
C GLU A 44 -13.62 10.75 -3.17
N ASN A 45 -13.16 11.95 -2.81
CA ASN A 45 -13.39 12.54 -1.48
C ASN A 45 -14.52 13.59 -1.49
N LYS A 46 -15.34 13.64 -2.55
CA LYS A 46 -16.48 14.57 -2.66
C LYS A 46 -16.09 16.05 -2.62
N LYS A 47 -14.82 16.38 -2.83
CA LYS A 47 -14.29 17.76 -2.79
C LYS A 47 -14.52 18.51 -4.09
N SER A 48 -14.70 17.80 -5.19
CA SER A 48 -15.09 18.36 -6.49
C SER A 48 -15.82 17.30 -7.31
N SER A 49 -16.49 17.73 -8.38
CA SER A 49 -17.13 16.83 -9.34
C SER A 49 -16.35 16.79 -10.67
N PRO A 50 -16.33 15.66 -11.39
CA PRO A 50 -15.81 15.59 -12.75
C PRO A 50 -16.67 16.44 -13.70
N GLN A 51 -16.03 17.08 -14.67
CA GLN A 51 -16.74 17.77 -15.76
C GLN A 51 -17.21 16.77 -16.82
N ALA A 52 -18.13 17.17 -17.71
CA ALA A 52 -18.68 16.29 -18.75
C ALA A 52 -17.62 15.55 -19.60
N ALA A 53 -16.49 16.20 -19.91
CA ALA A 53 -15.38 15.55 -20.61
C ALA A 53 -14.73 14.43 -19.77
N ASN A 54 -14.60 14.64 -18.46
CA ASN A 54 -14.03 13.68 -17.54
C ASN A 54 -15.00 12.53 -17.26
N LEU A 55 -16.31 12.80 -17.20
CA LEU A 55 -17.33 11.76 -17.04
C LEU A 55 -17.27 10.74 -18.18
N LYS A 56 -17.10 11.21 -19.42
CA LYS A 56 -16.90 10.32 -20.58
C LYS A 56 -15.62 9.49 -20.45
N ALA A 57 -14.52 10.07 -19.96
CA ALA A 57 -13.28 9.34 -19.75
C ALA A 57 -13.41 8.30 -18.64
N ILE A 58 -14.06 8.65 -17.53
CA ILE A 58 -14.34 7.76 -16.39
C ILE A 58 -15.16 6.56 -16.85
N VAL A 59 -16.29 6.78 -17.53
CA VAL A 59 -17.14 5.72 -18.07
C VAL A 59 -16.40 4.89 -19.13
N SER A 60 -15.54 5.51 -19.94
CA SER A 60 -14.74 4.79 -20.94
C SER A 60 -13.67 3.88 -20.33
N VAL A 61 -13.13 4.23 -19.16
CA VAL A 61 -12.07 3.46 -18.49
C VAL A 61 -12.67 2.34 -17.64
N PHE A 62 -13.71 2.63 -16.86
CA PHE A 62 -14.26 1.72 -15.86
C PHE A 62 -15.59 1.07 -16.26
N GLY A 63 -16.16 1.44 -17.42
CA GLY A 63 -17.47 0.99 -17.85
C GLY A 63 -18.62 1.81 -17.25
N GLU A 64 -19.77 1.83 -17.93
CA GLU A 64 -20.98 2.54 -17.46
C GLU A 64 -21.64 1.81 -16.29
N GLU A 65 -21.56 0.48 -16.26
CA GLU A 65 -22.16 -0.36 -15.24
C GLU A 65 -21.55 -0.13 -13.85
N ALA A 66 -20.26 0.20 -13.78
CA ALA A 66 -19.55 0.53 -12.55
C ALA A 66 -20.11 1.79 -11.84
N PHE A 67 -20.93 2.59 -12.52
CA PHE A 67 -21.49 3.83 -11.99
C PHE A 67 -23.01 3.87 -11.92
N ASN A 68 -23.71 2.77 -12.20
CA ASN A 68 -25.15 2.71 -12.04
C ASN A 68 -25.51 2.33 -10.59
N PRO A 69 -26.14 3.16 -9.75
CA PRO A 69 -26.39 2.81 -8.35
C PRO A 69 -27.26 1.56 -8.14
N GLU A 70 -28.03 1.15 -9.14
CA GLU A 70 -28.91 -0.04 -9.09
C GLU A 70 -28.24 -1.33 -9.59
N THR A 71 -27.19 -1.24 -10.41
CA THR A 71 -26.48 -2.39 -10.99
C THR A 71 -24.99 -2.41 -10.74
N ALA A 72 -24.39 -1.29 -10.35
CA ALA A 72 -23.05 -1.21 -9.80
C ALA A 72 -23.12 -2.05 -8.56
N GLN A 73 -22.58 -3.25 -8.68
CA GLN A 73 -22.47 -4.20 -7.61
C GLN A 73 -21.90 -3.44 -6.41
N GLN A 74 -22.71 -3.22 -5.37
CA GLN A 74 -22.13 -3.29 -4.04
C GLN A 74 -21.43 -4.63 -4.03
N PRO A 75 -20.12 -4.71 -3.72
CA PRO A 75 -19.32 -5.91 -3.93
C PRO A 75 -20.12 -7.09 -3.41
N ASP A 76 -20.67 -7.83 -4.36
CA ASP A 76 -21.70 -8.82 -4.19
C ASP A 76 -21.00 -10.11 -3.85
N GLY A 77 -20.25 -10.11 -2.74
CA GLY A 77 -19.52 -11.27 -2.22
C GLY A 77 -18.50 -11.92 -3.17
N GLU A 78 -18.38 -11.50 -4.43
CA GLU A 78 -17.58 -12.18 -5.47
C GLU A 78 -16.84 -11.20 -6.41
N GLY A 79 -16.86 -9.89 -6.12
CA GLY A 79 -16.02 -8.89 -6.79
C GLY A 79 -14.85 -8.49 -5.88
N ASN A 80 -13.66 -9.07 -6.14
CA ASN A 80 -12.41 -8.98 -5.37
C ASN A 80 -12.39 -7.87 -4.30
N LEU A 81 -12.82 -8.24 -3.10
CA LEU A 81 -12.69 -7.41 -1.92
C LEU A 81 -11.20 -7.21 -1.64
N SER A 82 -10.64 -6.03 -1.90
CA SER A 82 -9.25 -5.72 -1.53
C SER A 82 -9.10 -5.48 -0.02
N LEU A 83 -7.89 -5.64 0.53
CA LEU A 83 -7.63 -5.28 1.93
C LEU A 83 -7.96 -3.83 2.23
N ALA A 84 -7.69 -2.93 1.28
CA ALA A 84 -7.99 -1.51 1.39
C ALA A 84 -9.49 -1.26 1.57
N THR A 85 -10.33 -1.93 0.76
CA THR A 85 -11.79 -1.80 0.83
C THR A 85 -12.34 -2.43 2.10
N TRP A 86 -11.86 -3.62 2.48
CA TRP A 86 -12.29 -4.26 3.72
C TRP A 86 -12.00 -3.42 4.96
N VAL A 87 -10.75 -2.94 5.13
CA VAL A 87 -10.38 -2.09 6.29
C VAL A 87 -11.21 -0.80 6.32
N PHE A 88 -11.37 -0.15 5.17
CA PHE A 88 -12.16 1.08 5.07
C PHE A 88 -13.63 0.86 5.43
N GLN A 89 -14.24 -0.21 4.90
CA GLN A 89 -15.65 -0.54 5.13
C GLN A 89 -15.88 -0.87 6.61
N LYS A 90 -15.09 -1.79 7.18
CA LYS A 90 -15.18 -2.15 8.60
C LYS A 90 -15.01 -0.97 9.52
N ARG A 91 -14.03 -0.09 9.22
CA ARG A 91 -13.85 1.14 10.00
C ARG A 91 -15.07 2.07 9.90
N SER A 92 -15.63 2.23 8.70
CA SER A 92 -16.74 3.15 8.45
C SER A 92 -18.06 2.63 9.03
N ASP A 93 -18.33 1.32 8.96
CA ASP A 93 -19.48 0.66 9.56
C ASP A 93 -19.49 0.82 11.10
N ASN A 94 -18.30 0.80 11.70
CA ASN A 94 -18.13 1.05 13.13
C ASN A 94 -18.14 2.55 13.50
N GLY A 95 -18.26 3.45 12.52
CA GLY A 95 -18.23 4.91 12.75
C GLY A 95 -16.88 5.41 13.26
N TRP A 96 -15.78 4.69 13.01
CA TRP A 96 -14.46 5.03 13.53
C TRP A 96 -13.69 5.96 12.59
N SER A 97 -12.99 6.94 13.16
CA SER A 97 -11.91 7.65 12.47
C SER A 97 -10.67 6.75 12.36
N ARG A 98 -9.77 7.04 11.41
CA ARG A 98 -8.48 6.31 11.29
C ARG A 98 -7.68 6.30 12.58
N ARG A 99 -7.73 7.40 13.34
CA ARG A 99 -7.07 7.51 14.66
C ARG A 99 -7.69 6.58 15.70
N GLN A 100 -9.02 6.42 15.67
CA GLN A 100 -9.68 5.47 16.57
C GLN A 100 -9.31 4.04 16.21
N LEU A 101 -9.36 3.66 14.92
CA LEU A 101 -8.92 2.33 14.49
C LEU A 101 -7.45 2.10 14.88
N ALA A 102 -6.56 3.04 14.62
CA ALA A 102 -5.15 2.98 14.99
C ALA A 102 -4.95 2.68 16.49
N ASN A 103 -5.71 3.36 17.36
CA ASN A 103 -5.64 3.12 18.80
C ASN A 103 -6.21 1.75 19.20
N LEU A 104 -7.24 1.26 18.50
CA LEU A 104 -7.90 -0.02 18.79
C LEU A 104 -7.10 -1.23 18.31
N SER A 105 -6.47 -1.13 17.14
CA SER A 105 -5.61 -2.18 16.56
C SER A 105 -4.16 -2.06 16.99
N ASP A 106 -3.81 -1.01 17.74
CA ASP A 106 -2.43 -0.63 18.06
C ASP A 106 -1.60 -0.31 16.81
N VAL A 107 -2.18 -0.28 15.59
CA VAL A 107 -1.52 0.02 14.29
C VAL A 107 -1.36 1.52 14.10
N SER A 108 -0.20 1.97 13.58
CA SER A 108 0.02 3.40 13.34
C SER A 108 -1.06 4.00 12.44
N GLN A 109 -1.47 5.24 12.70
CA GLN A 109 -2.47 5.94 11.86
C GLN A 109 -1.98 6.05 10.40
N MET A 110 -0.66 6.10 10.19
CA MET A 110 -0.07 6.13 8.86
C MET A 110 -0.25 4.80 8.15
N THR A 111 0.00 3.67 8.82
CA THR A 111 -0.25 2.33 8.28
C THR A 111 -1.71 2.14 7.90
N ILE A 112 -2.65 2.55 8.75
CA ILE A 112 -4.08 2.53 8.41
C ILE A 112 -4.35 3.32 7.13
N TRP A 113 -3.78 4.52 7.00
CA TRP A 113 -3.93 5.33 5.79
C TRP A 113 -3.27 4.68 4.56
N ASN A 114 -2.08 4.09 4.69
CA ASN A 114 -1.40 3.40 3.60
C ASN A 114 -2.22 2.21 3.09
N ILE A 115 -2.78 1.39 3.99
CA ILE A 115 -3.63 0.26 3.64
C ILE A 115 -4.90 0.75 2.92
N GLU A 116 -5.67 1.67 3.53
CA GLU A 116 -6.91 2.17 2.93
C GLU A 116 -6.71 2.94 1.61
N SER A 117 -5.51 3.48 1.40
CA SER A 117 -5.17 4.17 0.16
C SER A 117 -4.64 3.23 -0.94
N GLY A 118 -4.43 1.95 -0.63
CA GLY A 118 -3.81 0.97 -1.52
C GLY A 118 -2.32 1.18 -1.73
N ARG A 119 -1.65 1.93 -0.84
CA ARG A 119 -0.19 2.06 -0.82
C ARG A 119 0.49 0.89 -0.15
N THR A 120 -0.19 0.25 0.79
CA THR A 120 0.21 -1.03 1.35
C THR A 120 -0.78 -2.08 0.88
N LEU A 121 -0.30 -2.97 0.03
CA LEU A 121 -1.03 -4.10 -0.52
C LEU A 121 -0.80 -5.35 0.33
N ASN A 122 0.44 -5.56 0.76
CA ASN A 122 0.87 -6.80 1.41
C ASN A 122 1.45 -6.51 2.81
N PRO A 123 0.64 -6.06 3.79
CA PRO A 123 1.14 -5.80 5.13
C PRO A 123 1.61 -7.08 5.82
N GLN A 124 2.44 -6.92 6.86
CA GLN A 124 2.81 -8.05 7.72
C GLN A 124 1.59 -8.75 8.33
N ALA A 125 1.71 -10.06 8.48
CA ALA A 125 0.70 -10.90 9.13
C ALA A 125 0.33 -10.39 10.53
N SER A 126 1.30 -9.89 11.30
CA SER A 126 1.04 -9.28 12.62
C SER A 126 0.18 -8.01 12.54
N THR A 127 0.32 -7.23 11.47
CA THR A 127 -0.51 -6.05 11.21
C THR A 127 -1.93 -6.45 10.79
N ILE A 128 -2.07 -7.50 9.99
CA ILE A 128 -3.39 -8.09 9.66
C ILE A 128 -4.08 -8.60 10.93
N GLU A 129 -3.40 -9.41 11.73
CA GLU A 129 -3.91 -9.97 12.99
C GLU A 129 -4.38 -8.86 13.96
N ARG A 130 -3.62 -7.76 14.05
CA ARG A 130 -3.99 -6.59 14.86
C ARG A 130 -5.27 -5.90 14.37
N LEU A 131 -5.48 -5.83 13.05
CA LEU A 131 -6.71 -5.31 12.46
C LEU A 131 -7.89 -6.25 12.71
N GLU A 132 -7.70 -7.56 12.50
CA GLU A 132 -8.71 -8.58 12.77
C GLU A 132 -9.15 -8.55 14.23
N ASN A 133 -8.20 -8.43 15.16
CA ASN A 133 -8.48 -8.30 16.59
C ASN A 133 -9.28 -7.04 16.92
N ALA A 134 -8.98 -5.91 16.27
CA ALA A 134 -9.72 -4.66 16.46
C ALA A 134 -11.16 -4.75 15.93
N PHE A 135 -11.36 -5.41 14.79
CA PHE A 135 -12.67 -5.62 14.20
C PHE A 135 -13.44 -6.79 14.83
N LYS A 136 -12.74 -7.67 15.57
CA LYS A 136 -13.25 -8.96 16.08
C LYS A 136 -13.77 -9.84 14.95
N GLU A 137 -13.13 -9.74 13.80
CA GLU A 137 -13.54 -10.41 12.57
C GLU A 137 -12.30 -10.69 11.74
N GLN A 138 -12.23 -11.89 11.16
CA GLN A 138 -11.13 -12.27 10.29
C GLN A 138 -11.27 -11.63 8.92
N VAL A 139 -10.14 -11.41 8.25
CA VAL A 139 -10.13 -11.09 6.83
C VAL A 139 -10.76 -12.27 6.07
N PRO A 140 -11.68 -12.02 5.12
CA PRO A 140 -12.24 -13.09 4.29
C PRO A 140 -11.17 -13.96 3.64
N GLU A 141 -11.41 -15.27 3.57
CA GLU A 141 -10.42 -16.27 3.16
C GLU A 141 -9.92 -16.04 1.72
N ASP A 142 -10.83 -15.64 0.84
CA ASP A 142 -10.57 -15.22 -0.54
C ASP A 142 -9.60 -14.04 -0.61
N LEU A 143 -9.85 -12.99 0.18
CA LEU A 143 -8.94 -11.84 0.26
C LEU A 143 -7.59 -12.22 0.90
N SER A 144 -7.58 -13.10 1.91
CA SER A 144 -6.34 -13.57 2.50
C SER A 144 -5.50 -14.37 1.50
N ALA A 145 -6.14 -15.17 0.65
CA ALA A 145 -5.46 -15.88 -0.44
C ALA A 145 -4.90 -14.89 -1.46
N ASP A 146 -5.69 -13.89 -1.89
CA ASP A 146 -5.25 -12.86 -2.83
C ASP A 146 -4.02 -12.07 -2.33
N ILE A 147 -4.00 -11.68 -1.04
CA ILE A 147 -2.83 -11.02 -0.43
C ILE A 147 -1.61 -11.93 -0.47
N THR A 148 -1.80 -13.21 -0.16
CA THR A 148 -0.71 -14.20 -0.09
C THR A 148 -0.14 -14.45 -1.48
N ASP A 149 -0.99 -14.69 -2.46
CA ASP A 149 -0.62 -14.96 -3.85
C ASP A 149 0.06 -13.74 -4.49
N ALA A 150 -0.44 -12.53 -4.22
CA ALA A 150 0.17 -11.29 -4.71
C ALA A 150 1.52 -10.98 -4.06
N ALA A 151 1.78 -11.52 -2.86
CA ALA A 151 3.05 -11.36 -2.16
C ALA A 151 4.07 -12.44 -2.55
N ASP A 152 3.64 -13.61 -3.02
CA ASP A 152 4.54 -14.67 -3.43
C ASP A 152 5.33 -14.26 -4.68
N LEU A 153 6.64 -14.54 -4.64
CA LEU A 153 7.56 -14.27 -5.75
C LEU A 153 7.79 -15.51 -6.62
N GLU A 154 7.26 -16.67 -6.22
CA GLU A 154 7.44 -17.97 -6.89
C GLU A 154 8.92 -18.35 -7.08
N VAL A 155 9.81 -17.82 -6.23
CA VAL A 155 11.25 -18.12 -6.25
C VAL A 155 11.62 -18.91 -5.00
N ALA A 156 12.15 -20.12 -5.20
CA ALA A 156 12.69 -20.92 -4.12
C ALA A 156 13.71 -20.12 -3.28
N ASP A 157 13.67 -20.29 -1.96
CA ASP A 157 14.53 -19.62 -0.97
C ASP A 157 14.34 -18.09 -0.82
N ILE A 158 13.33 -17.51 -1.48
CA ILE A 158 12.92 -16.11 -1.30
C ILE A 158 11.49 -16.08 -0.77
N GLY A 159 11.31 -15.49 0.42
CA GLY A 159 9.99 -15.31 1.01
C GLY A 159 9.17 -14.21 0.32
N PRO A 160 7.89 -14.05 0.72
CA PRO A 160 6.99 -13.12 0.08
C PRO A 160 7.44 -11.66 0.21
N PHE A 161 7.08 -10.84 -0.77
CA PHE A 161 7.24 -9.40 -0.73
C PHE A 161 6.25 -8.80 0.29
N THR A 162 6.79 -8.37 1.43
CA THR A 162 6.01 -7.93 2.58
C THR A 162 6.31 -6.47 2.90
N GLU A 163 5.27 -5.68 3.14
CA GLU A 163 5.33 -4.26 3.46
C GLU A 163 5.18 -4.01 4.96
N PHE A 164 5.84 -2.96 5.45
CA PHE A 164 5.85 -2.60 6.85
C PHE A 164 5.98 -1.07 7.06
N ASP A 165 5.60 -0.60 8.23
CA ASP A 165 5.85 0.76 8.69
C ASP A 165 7.25 0.86 9.32
N PRO A 166 8.22 1.55 8.68
CA PRO A 166 9.55 1.71 9.24
C PRO A 166 9.55 2.54 10.53
N HIS A 167 8.48 3.30 10.81
CA HIS A 167 8.38 4.15 12.00
C HIS A 167 7.60 3.51 13.14
N ASP A 168 6.93 2.37 12.92
CA ASP A 168 6.31 1.58 13.97
C ASP A 168 7.29 0.48 14.42
N GLU A 169 7.82 0.63 15.64
CA GLU A 169 8.78 -0.32 16.20
C GLU A 169 8.22 -1.76 16.23
N LYS A 170 6.91 -1.91 16.44
CA LYS A 170 6.23 -3.20 16.53
C LYS A 170 6.05 -3.86 15.16
N ASP A 171 6.16 -3.08 14.10
CA ASP A 171 6.06 -3.52 12.72
C ASP A 171 7.45 -3.66 12.07
N LEU A 172 8.55 -3.60 12.83
CA LEU A 172 9.87 -3.84 12.24
C LEU A 172 10.13 -5.34 12.04
N PRO A 173 10.51 -5.80 10.83
CA PRO A 173 10.70 -7.22 10.54
C PRO A 173 11.84 -7.83 11.34
N THR A 174 11.60 -8.96 12.00
CA THR A 174 12.61 -9.66 12.83
C THR A 174 13.34 -10.79 12.10
N VAL A 175 13.15 -10.88 10.79
CA VAL A 175 13.70 -11.93 9.92
C VAL A 175 14.96 -11.47 9.17
N PRO A 176 15.79 -12.41 8.67
CA PRO A 176 16.85 -12.11 7.73
C PRO A 176 16.28 -11.77 6.35
N GLY A 177 16.90 -10.81 5.66
CA GLY A 177 16.44 -10.48 4.31
C GLY A 177 17.01 -9.20 3.71
N ILE A 178 16.42 -8.83 2.58
CA ILE A 178 16.61 -7.53 1.92
C ILE A 178 15.41 -6.66 2.26
N TYR A 179 15.66 -5.39 2.56
CA TYR A 179 14.62 -4.40 2.77
C TYR A 179 14.88 -3.15 1.94
N VAL A 180 13.79 -2.47 1.59
CA VAL A 180 13.75 -1.25 0.80
C VAL A 180 12.93 -0.22 1.57
N PHE A 181 13.37 1.03 1.55
CA PHE A 181 12.57 2.16 2.03
C PHE A 181 12.10 3.02 0.87
N TYR A 182 10.89 3.53 0.96
CA TYR A 182 10.25 4.34 -0.07
C TYR A 182 9.90 5.72 0.44
N ASP A 183 9.94 6.72 -0.44
CA ASP A 183 9.45 8.07 -0.16
C ASP A 183 7.92 8.18 -0.36
N ILE A 184 7.38 9.39 -0.18
CA ILE A 184 5.96 9.69 -0.41
C ILE A 184 5.46 9.43 -1.84
N SER A 185 6.34 9.24 -2.81
CA SER A 185 6.03 8.97 -4.22
C SER A 185 6.32 7.51 -4.60
N ASP A 186 6.47 6.62 -3.62
CA ASP A 186 6.79 5.21 -3.79
C ASP A 186 8.12 4.97 -4.52
N ARG A 187 9.05 5.94 -4.45
CA ARG A 187 10.39 5.82 -5.01
C ARG A 187 11.31 5.21 -3.99
N ALA A 188 12.06 4.19 -4.38
CA ALA A 188 13.02 3.55 -3.50
C ALA A 188 14.18 4.51 -3.15
N VAL A 189 14.34 4.78 -1.86
CA VAL A 189 15.32 5.71 -1.26
C VAL A 189 16.58 4.99 -0.81
N TYR A 190 16.38 3.80 -0.24
CA TYR A 190 17.43 2.99 0.37
C TYR A 190 17.11 1.51 0.16
N VAL A 191 18.17 0.71 0.00
CA VAL A 191 18.12 -0.76 -0.04
C VAL A 191 19.23 -1.25 0.85
N GLY A 192 18.94 -2.21 1.71
CA GLY A 192 19.95 -2.86 2.52
C GLY A 192 19.61 -4.30 2.83
N LYS A 193 20.61 -5.02 3.34
CA LYS A 193 20.45 -6.36 3.89
C LYS A 193 20.69 -6.43 5.39
N ALA A 194 20.09 -7.41 6.04
CA ALA A 194 20.36 -7.72 7.44
C ALA A 194 20.08 -9.19 7.78
N GLU A 195 20.77 -9.70 8.80
CA GLU A 195 20.42 -10.96 9.49
C GLU A 195 19.15 -10.81 10.34
N ILE A 196 18.96 -9.63 10.92
CA ILE A 196 17.71 -9.23 11.59
C ILE A 196 17.44 -7.78 11.19
N ILE A 197 16.43 -7.56 10.35
CA ILE A 197 16.14 -6.24 9.78
C ILE A 197 15.86 -5.20 10.88
N ALA A 198 15.02 -5.54 11.86
CA ALA A 198 14.71 -4.68 13.00
C ALA A 198 15.97 -4.24 13.76
N LYS A 199 16.89 -5.19 14.03
CA LYS A 199 18.15 -4.89 14.71
C LYS A 199 19.02 -3.94 13.88
N ARG A 200 19.11 -4.17 12.56
CA ARG A 200 19.86 -3.29 11.65
C ARG A 200 19.29 -1.88 11.61
N ILE A 201 17.97 -1.74 11.63
CA ILE A 201 17.29 -0.44 11.61
C ILE A 201 17.56 0.32 12.91
N ARG A 202 17.45 -0.36 14.06
CA ARG A 202 17.58 0.24 15.41
C ARG A 202 19.02 0.42 15.89
N ASP A 203 20.01 -0.14 15.19
CA ASP A 203 21.39 -0.10 15.65
C ASP A 203 21.83 1.37 15.89
N PRO A 204 22.23 1.73 17.13
CA PRO A 204 22.46 3.13 17.51
C PRO A 204 23.71 3.73 16.88
N HIS A 205 24.60 2.91 16.31
CA HIS A 205 25.88 3.35 15.74
C HIS A 205 25.87 3.35 14.22
N THR A 206 25.19 2.37 13.61
CA THR A 206 25.25 2.07 12.18
C THR A 206 23.88 1.98 11.53
N GLY A 207 22.83 1.89 12.34
CA GLY A 207 21.44 1.75 11.92
C GLY A 207 20.86 3.05 11.39
N HIS A 208 19.56 3.03 11.12
CA HIS A 208 18.89 4.10 10.36
C HIS A 208 18.04 5.00 11.24
N TRP A 209 17.60 4.50 12.40
CA TRP A 209 16.60 5.14 13.26
C TRP A 209 16.85 6.64 13.52
N ASP A 210 18.10 7.00 13.82
CA ASP A 210 18.46 8.38 14.17
C ASP A 210 18.93 9.21 12.97
N LYS A 211 19.04 8.62 11.78
CA LYS A 211 19.51 9.34 10.58
C LYS A 211 18.44 10.28 10.08
N PHE A 212 18.83 11.53 9.75
CA PHE A 212 17.88 12.55 9.29
C PHE A 212 17.04 12.09 8.08
N TRP A 213 17.66 11.32 7.19
CA TRP A 213 17.02 10.83 5.98
C TRP A 213 16.03 9.70 6.23
N TYR A 214 16.11 9.05 7.38
CA TYR A 214 15.19 7.98 7.73
C TYR A 214 13.83 8.53 8.15
N ARG A 215 13.72 9.83 8.45
CA ARG A 215 12.48 10.44 8.95
C ARG A 215 11.52 10.81 7.80
N PRO A 216 10.20 10.92 8.07
CA PRO A 216 9.27 11.48 7.10
C PRO A 216 9.63 12.94 6.76
N PRO A 217 9.40 13.41 5.52
CA PRO A 217 8.76 12.70 4.40
C PRO A 217 9.74 11.88 3.53
N ILE A 218 11.01 11.74 3.93
CA ILE A 218 12.03 11.10 3.09
C ILE A 218 11.81 9.58 3.06
N VAL A 219 11.52 8.96 4.20
CA VAL A 219 11.05 7.57 4.27
C VAL A 219 9.63 7.55 4.82
N GLN A 220 8.73 6.95 4.05
CA GLN A 220 7.30 6.88 4.31
C GLN A 220 6.82 5.45 4.55
N SER A 221 7.39 4.47 3.84
CA SER A 221 7.07 3.05 3.97
C SER A 221 8.31 2.20 3.73
N GLY A 222 8.23 0.93 4.13
CA GLY A 222 9.25 -0.07 3.91
C GLY A 222 8.67 -1.35 3.33
N ALA A 223 9.49 -2.10 2.61
CA ALA A 223 9.17 -3.47 2.22
C ALA A 223 10.39 -4.37 2.40
N TYR A 224 10.17 -5.67 2.54
CA TYR A 224 11.23 -6.65 2.64
C TYR A 224 10.86 -7.97 1.95
N VAL A 225 11.88 -8.75 1.67
CA VAL A 225 11.77 -10.17 1.29
C VAL A 225 12.67 -10.97 2.24
N ARG A 226 12.13 -12.05 2.82
CA ARG A 226 12.91 -12.94 3.69
C ARG A 226 13.88 -13.74 2.83
N ILE A 227 15.15 -13.75 3.21
CA ILE A 227 16.20 -14.54 2.56
C ILE A 227 17.15 -15.03 3.63
N ASP A 228 17.08 -16.33 3.93
CA ASP A 228 17.85 -16.95 5.01
C ASP A 228 19.32 -17.15 4.60
N ASP A 229 19.58 -17.50 3.33
CA ASP A 229 20.94 -17.69 2.83
C ASP A 229 21.72 -16.36 2.72
N GLU A 230 22.83 -16.27 3.46
CA GLU A 230 23.64 -15.06 3.53
C GLU A 230 24.26 -14.67 2.19
N THR A 231 24.67 -15.66 1.39
CA THR A 231 25.35 -15.45 0.12
C THR A 231 24.38 -14.89 -0.92
N LEU A 232 23.23 -15.53 -1.09
CA LEU A 232 22.13 -15.13 -1.96
C LEU A 232 21.64 -13.72 -1.59
N ARG A 233 21.42 -13.47 -0.30
CA ARG A 233 21.07 -12.13 0.20
C ARG A 233 22.13 -11.09 -0.17
N GLY A 234 23.43 -11.41 -0.03
CA GLY A 234 24.52 -10.53 -0.48
C GLY A 234 24.51 -10.26 -1.98
N GLN A 235 24.25 -11.28 -2.79
CA GLN A 235 24.18 -11.16 -4.25
C GLN A 235 23.00 -10.29 -4.68
N ILE A 236 21.82 -10.50 -4.10
CA ILE A 236 20.62 -9.72 -4.42
C ILE A 236 20.79 -8.25 -4.01
N GLU A 237 21.32 -7.96 -2.81
CA GLU A 237 21.62 -6.58 -2.40
C GLU A 237 22.53 -5.88 -3.43
N ALA A 238 23.60 -6.56 -3.86
CA ALA A 238 24.54 -6.02 -4.83
C ALA A 238 23.89 -5.75 -6.20
N VAL A 239 23.00 -6.64 -6.65
CA VAL A 239 22.22 -6.46 -7.88
C VAL A 239 21.27 -5.26 -7.74
N MET A 240 20.48 -5.19 -6.66
CA MET A 240 19.54 -4.09 -6.43
C MET A 240 20.25 -2.73 -6.36
N ILE A 241 21.37 -2.63 -5.64
CA ILE A 241 22.17 -1.40 -5.59
C ILE A 241 22.66 -0.99 -7.00
N LYS A 242 23.10 -1.94 -7.83
CA LYS A 242 23.52 -1.66 -9.21
C LYS A 242 22.35 -1.20 -10.07
N PHE A 243 21.17 -1.81 -9.93
CA PHE A 243 19.97 -1.43 -10.68
C PHE A 243 19.44 -0.04 -10.30
N MET A 244 19.51 0.30 -9.02
CA MET A 244 19.10 1.63 -8.57
C MET A 244 20.02 2.74 -9.06
N LYS A 245 21.25 2.44 -9.51
CA LYS A 245 22.23 3.41 -10.03
C LYS A 245 22.31 4.66 -9.13
N SER A 246 22.14 5.86 -9.70
CA SER A 246 22.09 7.15 -9.01
C SER A 246 20.69 7.54 -8.50
N ASN A 247 19.68 6.68 -8.65
CA ASN A 247 18.30 6.95 -8.24
C ASN A 247 18.02 6.57 -6.78
N ALA A 248 18.83 5.69 -6.18
CA ALA A 248 18.88 5.58 -4.73
C ALA A 248 19.52 6.85 -4.17
N VAL A 249 18.73 7.72 -3.55
CA VAL A 249 19.21 9.01 -3.03
C VAL A 249 20.37 8.83 -2.04
N ILE A 250 20.48 7.65 -1.39
CA ILE A 250 21.31 7.46 -0.19
C ILE A 250 22.29 6.27 -0.28
N ASN A 251 22.04 5.28 -1.15
CA ASN A 251 22.95 4.14 -1.30
C ASN A 251 24.25 4.55 -2.02
N LYS A 252 25.22 5.09 -1.27
CA LYS A 252 26.58 5.26 -1.79
C LYS A 252 27.26 3.89 -1.86
N GLN A 253 27.68 3.51 -3.06
CA GLN A 253 28.50 2.31 -3.27
C GLN A 253 29.78 2.37 -2.41
N GLY A 254 30.17 1.23 -1.83
CA GLY A 254 31.55 1.03 -1.38
C GLY A 254 31.94 1.58 0.00
N VAL A 255 31.00 1.75 0.94
CA VAL A 255 31.42 1.84 2.36
C VAL A 255 31.86 0.44 2.78
N ILE A 256 33.17 0.22 2.75
CA ILE A 256 33.81 -0.95 3.38
C ILE A 256 33.28 -1.02 4.82
N ARG A 257 32.64 -2.13 5.15
CA ARG A 257 32.20 -2.46 6.52
C ARG A 257 33.42 -2.72 7.39
#